data_AF-A0A2V9Q1L1-F1
#
_entry.id   AF-A0A2V9Q1L1-F1
#
_cell.length_a   1.000
_cell.length_b   1.000
_cell.length_c   1.000
_cell.angle_alpha   90.00
_cell.angle_beta   90.00
_cell.angle_gamma   90.00
#
_symmetry.space_group_name_H-M   'P 1'
#
loop_
_entity.id
_entity.type
_entity.pdbx_description
1 polymer ?
#
loop_
_entity_poly.entity_id
_entity_poly.type
_entity_poly.pdbx_seq_one_letter_code
_entity_poly.pdbx_strand_id
1 'polypeptide(L)' 'MAFPIKVCSVCSEEFELRPDKPGFANRCPACSEQESVEPASKGGNASLTGSNKELNRARRNAMRDLLYRKDR' A
#
# COMPACT_ATOMS: atom_id res chain seq x y z
N MET A 1 -27.83 -5.77 12.27
CA MET A 1 -26.63 -6.56 12.60
C MET A 1 -25.57 -5.59 13.06
N ALA A 2 -24.91 -5.85 14.19
CA ALA A 2 -23.86 -4.96 14.70
C ALA A 2 -22.63 -5.06 13.79
N PHE A 3 -22.12 -3.92 13.35
CA PHE A 3 -20.87 -3.85 12.59
C PHE A 3 -19.67 -3.98 13.54
N PRO A 4 -18.51 -4.49 13.06
CA PRO A 4 -17.30 -4.53 13.87
C PRO A 4 -16.85 -3.11 14.23
N ILE A 5 -16.69 -2.85 15.53
CA ILE A 5 -16.16 -1.59 16.06
C ILE A 5 -14.63 -1.63 15.96
N LYS A 6 -14.04 -0.59 15.38
CA LYS A 6 -12.58 -0.39 15.36
C LYS A 6 -12.22 0.96 15.98
N VAL A 7 -11.00 1.04 16.48
CA VAL A 7 -10.41 2.29 16.98
C VAL A 7 -9.66 2.96 15.84
N CYS A 8 -9.90 4.25 15.63
CA CYS A 8 -9.17 5.02 14.63
C CYS A 8 -7.73 5.29 15.08
N SER A 9 -6.74 5.06 14.22
CA SER A 9 -5.33 5.32 14.54
C SER A 9 -4.93 6.80 14.56
N VAL A 10 -5.85 7.73 14.26
CA VAL A 10 -5.60 9.18 14.15
C VAL A 10 -6.23 9.94 15.31
N CYS A 11 -7.53 9.76 15.54
CA CYS A 11 -8.27 10.42 16.63
C CYS A 11 -8.51 9.52 17.85
N SER A 12 -8.17 8.23 17.79
CA SER A 12 -8.41 7.24 18.86
C SER A 12 -9.89 7.03 19.23
N GLU A 13 -10.83 7.45 18.36
CA GLU A 13 -12.26 7.25 18.57
C GLU A 13 -12.72 5.87 18.06
N GLU A 14 -13.74 5.32 18.73
CA GLU A 14 -14.41 4.08 18.35
C GLU A 14 -15.41 4.34 17.21
N PHE A 15 -15.31 3.60 16.11
CA PHE A 15 -16.21 3.76 14.96
C PHE A 15 -16.64 2.42 14.36
N GLU A 16 -17.82 2.41 13.74
CA GLU A 16 -18.38 1.24 13.06
C GLU A 16 -17.78 1.10 11.66
N LEU A 17 -17.07 -0.01 11.40
CA LEU A 17 -16.52 -0.30 10.08
C LEU A 17 -17.59 -0.94 9.18
N ARG A 18 -18.07 -0.18 8.19
CA ARG A 18 -18.97 -0.72 7.15
C ARG A 18 -18.18 -1.50 6.08
N PRO A 19 -18.61 -2.73 5.72
CA PRO A 19 -17.88 -3.60 4.79
C PRO A 19 -17.86 -3.09 3.34
N ASP A 20 -18.77 -2.19 2.95
CA ASP A 20 -18.91 -1.71 1.57
C ASP A 20 -17.79 -0.78 1.10
N LYS A 21 -16.86 -0.37 1.97
CA LYS A 21 -15.74 0.51 1.60
C LYS A 21 -14.38 -0.06 2.06
N PRO A 22 -13.61 -0.71 1.17
CA PRO A 22 -12.34 -1.36 1.49
C PRO A 22 -11.19 -0.42 1.90
N GLY A 23 -11.41 0.89 1.97
CA GLY A 23 -10.39 1.89 2.31
C GLY A 23 -10.24 2.24 3.80
N PHE A 24 -11.20 1.89 4.66
CA PHE A 24 -11.26 2.37 6.06
C PHE A 24 -10.60 1.42 7.07
N ALA A 25 -9.53 0.71 6.68
CA ALA A 25 -8.98 -0.36 7.51
C ALA A 25 -8.57 0.08 8.93
N ASN A 26 -8.15 1.35 9.10
CA ASN A 26 -7.65 1.92 10.36
C ASN A 26 -8.10 3.38 10.64
N ARG A 27 -8.93 3.98 9.79
CA ARG A 27 -9.32 5.40 9.91
C ARG A 27 -10.83 5.57 9.96
N CYS A 28 -11.30 6.48 10.82
CA CYS A 28 -12.70 6.88 10.89
C CYS A 28 -13.09 7.71 9.64
N PRO A 29 -14.39 7.82 9.32
CA PRO A 29 -14.89 8.63 8.20
C PRO A 29 -14.35 10.07 8.21
N ALA A 30 -14.37 10.74 9.37
CA ALA A 30 -13.91 12.12 9.50
C ALA A 30 -12.43 12.31 9.11
N CYS A 31 -11.55 11.44 9.61
CA CYS A 31 -10.11 11.50 9.28
C CYS A 31 -9.80 11.07 7.85
N SER A 32 -10.61 10.19 7.25
CA SER A 32 -10.41 9.78 5.86
C SER A 32 -10.95 10.80 4.86
N GLU A 33 -12.03 11.53 5.18
CA GLU A 33 -12.55 12.60 4.33
C GLU A 33 -11.51 13.71 4.16
N GLN A 34 -10.81 14.06 5.24
CA GLN A 34 -9.72 15.04 5.23
C GLN A 34 -8.54 14.61 4.35
N GLU A 35 -8.20 13.32 4.32
CA GLU A 35 -7.12 12.81 3.46
C GLU A 35 -7.59 12.52 2.02
N SER A 36 -8.90 12.31 1.79
CA SER A 36 -9.47 12.07 0.46
C SER A 36 -9.56 13.31 -0.43
N VAL A 37 -9.21 14.48 0.09
CA VAL A 37 -8.97 15.68 -0.72
C VAL A 37 -7.66 15.58 -1.51
N GLU A 38 -6.76 14.67 -1.11
CA GLU A 38 -5.70 14.20 -1.98
C GLU A 38 -6.30 13.09 -2.85
N PRO A 39 -6.39 13.27 -4.18
CA PRO A 39 -6.97 12.25 -5.01
C PRO A 39 -6.14 10.98 -4.83
N ALA A 40 -6.82 9.87 -4.55
CA ALA A 40 -6.27 8.52 -4.64
C ALA A 40 -5.91 8.16 -6.10
N SER A 41 -5.18 9.05 -6.76
CA SER A 41 -4.55 8.90 -8.07
C SER A 41 -3.22 8.20 -7.87
N LYS A 42 -3.24 6.90 -7.54
CA LYS A 42 -2.10 5.98 -7.78
C LYS A 42 -2.42 4.50 -7.58
N GLY A 43 -3.69 4.12 -7.63
CA GLY A 43 -4.10 2.71 -7.68
C GLY A 43 -4.08 2.09 -9.09
N GLY A 44 -3.79 2.88 -10.13
CA GLY A 44 -3.78 2.40 -11.50
C GLY A 44 -2.80 3.20 -12.34
N ASN A 45 -2.02 2.47 -13.15
CA ASN A 45 -1.37 2.94 -14.38
C ASN A 45 -0.40 4.14 -14.28
N ALA A 46 0.82 3.87 -13.82
CA ALA A 46 2.00 4.55 -14.34
C ALA A 46 2.91 3.52 -15.02
N SER A 47 2.74 3.38 -16.33
CA SER A 47 3.74 2.82 -17.22
C SER A 47 5.09 3.52 -16.96
N LEU A 48 5.97 2.87 -16.21
CA LEU A 48 7.40 3.18 -16.12
C LEU A 48 8.24 1.97 -16.56
N THR A 49 7.65 1.13 -17.41
CA THR A 49 8.27 -0.08 -17.99
C THR A 49 9.18 0.28 -19.16
N GLY A 50 10.04 1.28 -18.99
CA GLY A 50 10.80 1.85 -20.12
C GLY A 50 12.27 2.10 -19.86
N SER A 51 12.67 2.43 -18.64
CA SER A 51 13.85 3.28 -18.59
C SER A 51 15.21 2.61 -18.39
N ASN A 52 15.36 1.29 -18.19
CA ASN A 52 16.71 0.67 -18.18
C ASN A 52 16.67 -0.88 -18.12
N LYS A 53 16.31 -1.53 -19.24
CA LYS A 53 16.25 -3.00 -19.32
C LYS A 53 17.59 -3.67 -18.94
N GLU A 54 18.69 -3.02 -19.27
CA GLU A 54 20.05 -3.50 -19.00
C GLU A 54 20.42 -3.39 -17.51
N LEU A 55 20.15 -2.26 -16.85
CA LEU A 55 20.37 -2.13 -15.40
C LEU A 55 19.49 -3.12 -14.63
N ASN A 56 18.25 -3.34 -15.07
CA ASN A 56 17.37 -4.35 -14.47
C ASN A 56 17.90 -5.78 -14.67
N ARG A 57 18.60 -6.06 -15.78
CA ARG A 57 19.27 -7.36 -15.99
C ARG A 57 20.49 -7.50 -15.08
N ALA A 58 21.34 -6.49 -15.01
CA ALA A 58 22.51 -6.47 -14.13
C ALA A 58 22.11 -6.65 -12.65
N ARG A 59 21.06 -5.95 -12.21
CA ARG A 59 20.53 -6.05 -10.84
C ARG A 59 20.03 -7.45 -10.51
N ARG A 60 19.28 -8.10 -11.44
CA ARG A 60 18.81 -9.48 -11.25
C ARG A 60 19.96 -10.49 -11.20
N ASN A 61 20.98 -10.32 -12.03
CA ASN A 61 22.16 -11.18 -12.01
C ASN A 61 22.95 -11.04 -10.71
N ALA A 62 23.19 -9.81 -10.24
CA ALA A 62 23.89 -9.57 -8.97
C ALA A 62 23.14 -10.17 -7.78
N MET A 63 21.81 -10.05 -7.73
CA MET A 63 20.99 -10.67 -6.70
C MET A 63 21.06 -12.20 -6.74
N ARG A 64 21.00 -12.80 -7.94
CA ARG A 64 21.13 -14.26 -8.11
C ARG A 64 22.50 -14.75 -7.66
N ASP A 65 23.54 -14.02 -8.02
CA ASP A 65 24.92 -14.32 -7.66
C ASP A 65 25.12 -14.23 -6.14
N LEU A 66 24.58 -13.21 -5.45
CA LEU A 66 24.59 -13.16 -3.98
C LEU A 66 23.84 -14.33 -3.32
N LEU A 67 22.68 -14.72 -3.85
CA LEU A 67 21.82 -15.74 -3.23
C LEU A 67 22.34 -17.17 -3.45
N TYR A 68 22.94 -17.42 -4.60
CA TYR A 68 23.41 -18.75 -5.00
C TYR A 68 24.93 -18.86 -5.04
N ARG A 69 25.67 -17.81 -4.67
CA ARG A 69 27.05 -17.97 -4.25
C ARG A 69 27.01 -18.83 -3.02
N LYS A 70 27.49 -20.04 -3.21
CA LYS A 70 27.91 -20.92 -2.13
C LYS A 70 29.16 -20.26 -1.58
N ASP A 71 28.99 -19.28 -0.69
CA ASP A 71 30.06 -18.82 0.19
C ASP A 71 30.68 -20.09 0.78
N ARG A 72 31.88 -20.38 0.30
CA ARG A 72 32.63 -21.58 0.63
C ARG A 72 33.44 -21.32 1.89
#